data_AF-A0A3N5YH79-F1
#
_entry.id   AF-A0A3N5YH79-F1
#
_cell.length_a   1.000
_cell.length_b   1.000
_cell.length_c   1.000
_cell.angle_alpha   90.00
_cell.angle_beta   90.00
_cell.angle_gamma   90.00
#
_symmetry.space_group_name_H-M   'P 1'
#
loop_
_entity.id
_entity.type
_entity.pdbx_description
1 polymer ?
#
loop_
_entity_poly.entity_id
_entity_poly.type
_entity_poly.pdbx_seq_one_letter_code
_entity_poly.pdbx_strand_id
1 'polypeptide(L)' 'VMPVVWKKLYGKGRVFNTTLGHAASDFDVPQAREIVKRGLLWAARVEGAGDDPKPTNPYARKIEN' A
#
# COMPACT_ATOMS: atom_id res chain seq x y z
N VAL A 1 -10.39 -5.48 -15.20
CA VAL A 1 -8.97 -5.32 -14.82
C VAL A 1 -8.76 -5.98 -13.46
N MET A 2 -7.69 -6.75 -13.28
CA MET A 2 -7.30 -7.33 -11.99
C MET A 2 -6.15 -6.50 -11.38
N PRO A 3 -6.28 -5.96 -10.16
CA PRO A 3 -5.23 -5.15 -9.55
C PRO A 3 -4.06 -6.02 -9.07
N VAL A 4 -2.84 -5.61 -9.40
CA VAL A 4 -1.57 -6.27 -8.99
C VAL A 4 -0.99 -5.63 -7.73
N VAL A 5 -1.24 -4.34 -7.53
CA VAL A 5 -0.75 -3.55 -6.38
C VAL A 5 -1.84 -2.58 -5.95
N TRP A 6 -2.07 -2.47 -4.64
CA TRP A 6 -2.95 -1.45 -4.09
C TRP A 6 -2.62 -1.14 -2.63
N LYS A 7 -3.08 0.02 -2.17
CA LYS A 7 -3.07 0.40 -0.75
C LYS A 7 -4.45 0.89 -0.32
N LYS A 8 -4.86 0.57 0.90
CA LYS A 8 -6.15 0.94 1.46
C LYS A 8 -6.03 1.20 2.97
N LEU A 9 -6.91 2.05 3.48
CA LEU A 9 -7.09 2.21 4.92
C LEU A 9 -8.22 1.31 5.44
N TYR A 10 -7.99 0.69 6.60
CA TYR A 10 -9.01 0.02 7.41
C TYR A 10 -9.05 0.68 8.79
N GLY A 11 -10.03 1.57 8.99
CA GLY A 11 -10.02 2.49 10.12
C GLY A 11 -8.74 3.33 10.09
N LYS A 12 -7.96 3.30 11.17
CA LYS A 12 -6.65 3.95 11.23
C LYS A 12 -5.53 3.11 10.59
N GLY A 13 -5.73 1.81 10.34
CA GLY A 13 -4.70 0.90 9.84
C GLY A 13 -4.37 1.10 8.36
N ARG A 14 -3.07 1.02 8.01
CA ARG A 14 -2.57 1.07 6.63
C ARG A 14 -2.34 -0.35 6.10
N VAL A 15 -2.99 -0.70 4.99
CA VAL A 15 -2.83 -2.00 4.33
C VAL A 15 -2.28 -1.80 2.93
N PHE A 16 -1.10 -2.37 2.68
CA PHE A 16 -0.49 -2.48 1.36
C PHE A 16 -0.58 -3.94 0.90
N ASN A 17 -1.02 -4.16 -0.33
CA ASN A 17 -1.10 -5.49 -0.94
C ASN A 17 -0.43 -5.48 -2.31
N THR A 18 0.28 -6.56 -2.60
CA THR A 18 0.89 -6.83 -3.90
C THR A 18 0.85 -8.33 -4.19
N THR A 19 0.62 -8.69 -5.45
CA THR A 19 0.77 -10.05 -5.95
C THR A 19 2.15 -10.31 -6.57
N LEU A 20 3.10 -9.39 -6.39
CA LEU A 20 4.51 -9.55 -6.80
C LEU A 20 5.28 -10.32 -5.72
N GLY A 21 6.31 -11.08 -6.10
CA GLY A 21 7.20 -11.78 -5.16
C GLY A 21 6.84 -13.26 -4.97
N HIS A 22 6.45 -13.95 -6.03
CA HIS A 22 6.33 -15.41 -6.02
C HIS A 22 7.70 -16.08 -5.81
N ALA A 23 8.76 -15.48 -6.35
CA ALA A 23 10.14 -15.90 -6.16
C ALA A 23 11.04 -14.72 -5.76
N ALA A 24 12.17 -14.98 -5.09
CA ALA A 24 13.11 -13.94 -4.70
C ALA A 24 13.71 -13.19 -5.91
N SER A 25 13.89 -13.88 -7.03
CA SER A 25 14.35 -13.30 -8.30
C SER A 25 13.39 -12.26 -8.88
N ASP A 26 12.13 -12.23 -8.47
CA ASP A 26 11.18 -11.19 -8.89
C ASP A 26 11.66 -9.80 -8.44
N PHE A 27 12.44 -9.74 -7.35
CA PHE A 27 13.02 -8.51 -6.84
C PHE A 27 14.33 -8.13 -7.53
N ASP A 28 14.85 -8.92 -8.46
CA ASP A 28 15.92 -8.48 -9.36
C ASP A 28 15.43 -7.44 -10.36
N VAL A 29 14.11 -7.39 -10.60
CA VAL A 29 13.45 -6.27 -11.26
C VAL A 29 13.40 -5.08 -10.29
N PRO A 30 14.17 -3.99 -10.52
CA PRO A 30 14.33 -2.91 -9.55
C PRO A 30 13.00 -2.23 -9.20
N GLN A 31 12.08 -2.15 -10.16
CA GLN A 31 10.76 -1.56 -9.98
C GLN A 31 9.89 -2.39 -9.02
N ALA A 32 9.94 -3.73 -9.12
CA ALA A 32 9.20 -4.60 -8.21
C ALA A 32 9.73 -4.45 -6.77
N ARG A 33 11.05 -4.47 -6.61
CA ARG A 33 11.72 -4.23 -5.32
C ARG A 33 11.34 -2.88 -4.73
N GLU A 34 11.35 -1.82 -5.53
CA GLU A 34 11.05 -0.47 -5.07
C GLU A 34 9.58 -0.30 -4.68
N ILE A 35 8.65 -0.90 -5.42
CA ILE A 35 7.22 -0.91 -5.07
C ILE A 35 7.00 -1.57 -3.72
N VAL A 36 7.56 -2.77 -3.51
CA VAL A 36 7.42 -3.50 -2.25
C VAL A 36 8.06 -2.74 -1.11
N LYS A 37 9.28 -2.22 -1.28
CA LYS A 37 9.96 -1.39 -0.27
C LYS A 37 9.11 -0.18 0.13
N ARG A 38 8.62 0.62 -0.82
CA ARG A 38 7.78 1.79 -0.53
C ARG A 38 6.45 1.41 0.12
N GLY A 39 5.82 0.34 -0.35
CA GLY A 39 4.58 -0.17 0.22
C GLY A 39 4.72 -0.59 1.68
N LEU A 40 5.80 -1.31 2.01
CA LEU A 40 6.14 -1.71 3.37
C LEU A 40 6.42 -0.50 4.28
N LEU A 41 7.24 0.44 3.83
CA LEU A 41 7.55 1.67 4.58
C LEU A 41 6.28 2.49 4.87
N TRP A 42 5.41 2.64 3.86
CA TRP A 42 4.14 3.33 4.02
C TRP A 42 3.24 2.64 5.05
N ALA A 43 3.08 1.31 4.95
CA ALA A 43 2.27 0.51 5.86
C ALA A 43 2.79 0.56 7.31
N ALA A 44 4.12 0.58 7.47
CA ALA A 44 4.80 0.73 8.76
C ALA A 44 4.77 2.16 9.33
N ARG A 45 4.18 3.14 8.62
CA ARG A 45 4.14 4.56 9.00
C ARG A 45 5.51 5.23 9.12
N VAL A 46 6.48 4.79 8.31
CA VAL A 46 7.76 5.49 8.23
C VAL A 46 7.52 6.92 7.72
N GLU A 47 8.13 7.89 8.38
CA GLU A 47 8.03 9.30 8.01
C GLU A 47 8.49 9.52 6.56
N GLY A 48 7.77 10.34 5.81
CA GLY A 48 8.07 10.60 4.39
C GLY A 48 7.70 9.47 3.41
N ALA A 49 7.14 8.35 3.86
CA ALA A 49 6.76 7.22 2.98
C ALA A 49 5.47 7.46 2.15
N GLY A 50 4.97 8.69 2.11
CA GLY A 50 3.85 9.15 1.29
C GLY A 50 2.50 9.21 2.01
N ASP A 51 1.55 9.88 1.37
CA ASP A 51 0.24 10.19 1.94
C ASP A 51 -0.73 9.00 1.94
N ASP A 52 -1.73 9.09 2.81
CA ASP A 52 -2.85 8.15 2.84
C ASP A 52 -3.70 8.28 1.56
N PRO A 53 -4.21 7.16 1.01
CA PRO A 53 -5.08 7.23 -0.15
C PRO A 53 -6.36 7.99 0.19
N LYS A 54 -6.89 8.74 -0.78
CA LYS A 54 -8.22 9.34 -0.64
C LYS A 54 -9.25 8.24 -0.32
N PRO A 55 -10.20 8.49 0.60
CA PRO A 55 -11.25 7.52 0.89
C PRO A 55 -11.96 7.12 -0.41
N THR A 56 -11.90 5.84 -0.75
CA THR A 56 -12.50 5.33 -1.99
C THR A 56 -14.00 5.06 -1.85
N ASN A 57 -14.50 5.00 -0.61
CA ASN A 57 -15.93 4.93 -0.35
C ASN A 57 -16.45 6.36 -0.13
N PRO A 58 -17.30 6.90 -1.02
CA PRO A 58 -17.91 8.22 -0.83
C PRO A 58 -18.82 8.27 0.41
N TYR A 59 -19.23 7.12 0.93
CA TYR A 59 -20.01 6.97 2.16
C TYR A 59 -19.17 6.61 3.38
N ALA A 60 -17.84 6.66 3.31
CA ALA A 60 -17.00 6.48 4.49
C ALA A 60 -17.34 7.57 5.50
N ARG A 61 -18.05 7.21 6.57
CA ARG A 61 -18.36 8.11 7.69
C ARG A 61 -17.04 8.68 8.19
N LYS A 62 -16.90 10.01 8.25
CA LYS A 62 -15.79 10.64 8.96
C LYS A 62 -15.81 10.06 10.37
N ILE A 63 -14.76 9.33 10.74
CA ILE A 63 -14.60 8.89 12.11
C ILE A 63 -14.18 10.14 12.88
N GLU A 64 -15.16 10.97 13.23
CA GLU A 64 -14.99 12.03 14.22
C GLU A 64 -14.85 11.34 15.58
N ASN A 65 -13.85 11.78 16.36
CA ASN A 65 -13.68 11.37 17.75
C ASN A 65 -14.70 12.10 18.62
#